data_AF-A0A432QTE4-F1
#
_entry.id   AF-A0A432QTE4-F1
#
_cell.length_a   1.000
_cell.length_b   1.000
_cell.length_c   1.000
_cell.angle_alpha   90.00
_cell.angle_beta   90.00
_cell.angle_gamma   90.00
#
_symmetry.space_group_name_H-M   'P 1'
#
loop_
_entity.id
_entity.type
_entity.pdbx_description
1 polymer ?
#
loop_
_entity_poly.entity_id
_entity_poly.type
_entity_poly.pdbx_seq_one_letter_code
_entity_poly.pdbx_strand_id
1 'polypeptide(L)'
;MYRKLLKCSTCGNALEFEYIGSRDVNKRGDIKDIIGDKEMWMSYFRCPECGSIEVEFHPVGEKPDIPDEHFKEVAVEERDSK
;
A
#
# COMPACT_ATOMS: atom_id res chain seq x y z
N MET A 1 12.64 -7.36 6.20
CA MET A 1 11.22 -7.70 5.97
C MET A 1 10.43 -6.89 6.97
N TYR A 2 9.73 -5.85 6.52
CA TYR A 2 9.00 -4.95 7.41
C TYR A 2 7.66 -5.57 7.82
N ARG A 3 7.27 -5.35 9.07
CA ARG A 3 5.99 -5.81 9.63
C ARG A 3 5.32 -4.70 10.44
N LYS A 4 3.99 -4.75 10.51
CA LYS A 4 3.18 -3.78 11.25
C LYS A 4 2.02 -4.48 11.93
N LEU A 5 1.76 -4.14 13.18
CA LEU A 5 0.58 -4.59 13.91
C LEU A 5 -0.68 -3.98 13.28
N LEU A 6 -1.57 -4.81 12.74
CA LEU A 6 -2.84 -4.41 12.14
C LEU A 6 -3.95 -5.36 12.57
N LYS A 7 -5.21 -4.91 12.44
CA LYS A 7 -6.39 -5.76 12.59
C LYS A 7 -6.91 -6.18 11.21
N CYS A 8 -7.02 -7.48 10.97
CA CYS A 8 -7.58 -8.02 9.74
C CYS A 8 -9.07 -7.66 9.64
N SER A 9 -9.46 -6.99 8.57
CA SER A 9 -10.85 -6.72 8.25
C SER A 9 -11.61 -7.98 7.81
N THR A 10 -10.87 -9.01 7.37
CA THR A 10 -11.44 -10.29 6.90
C THR A 10 -11.61 -11.32 8.02
N CYS A 11 -10.55 -11.68 8.76
CA CYS A 11 -10.63 -12.69 9.82
C CYS A 11 -10.77 -12.11 11.24
N GLY A 12 -10.70 -10.79 11.40
CA GLY A 12 -10.89 -10.10 12.69
C GLY A 12 -9.68 -10.12 13.63
N ASN A 13 -8.66 -10.92 13.36
CA ASN A 13 -7.47 -11.05 14.21
C ASN A 13 -6.55 -9.82 14.14
N ALA A 14 -5.95 -9.45 15.26
CA ALA A 14 -4.90 -8.43 15.34
C ALA A 14 -3.53 -9.12 15.43
N LEU A 15 -2.69 -8.95 14.41
CA LEU A 15 -1.42 -9.67 14.24
C LEU A 15 -0.36 -8.76 13.60
N GLU A 16 0.87 -9.23 13.50
CA GLU A 16 1.96 -8.58 12.75
C GLU A 16 1.87 -8.94 11.27
N PHE A 17 1.48 -7.98 10.43
CA PHE A 17 1.27 -8.19 9.00
C PHE A 17 2.56 -7.98 8.23
N GLU A 18 2.75 -8.76 7.17
CA GLU A 18 3.89 -8.61 6.28
C GLU A 18 3.65 -7.47 5.30
N TYR A 19 4.59 -6.52 5.22
CA TYR A 19 4.57 -5.49 4.19
C TYR A 19 4.97 -6.05 2.83
N ILE A 20 4.16 -5.76 1.82
CA ILE A 20 4.33 -6.27 0.45
C ILE A 20 4.93 -5.20 -0.46
N GLY A 21 4.53 -3.93 -0.25
CA GLY A 21 4.90 -2.80 -1.10
C GLY A 21 3.93 -1.63 -0.95
N SER A 22 4.28 -0.51 -1.56
CA SER A 22 3.46 0.69 -1.64
C SER A 22 3.36 1.19 -3.07
N ARG A 23 2.31 1.93 -3.41
CA ARG A 23 2.21 2.61 -4.70
C ARG A 23 1.73 4.04 -4.52
N ASP A 24 2.24 4.95 -5.34
CA ASP A 24 1.65 6.27 -5.51
C ASP A 24 0.53 6.15 -6.54
N VAL A 25 -0.71 6.37 -6.10
CA VAL A 25 -1.88 6.31 -6.96
C VAL A 25 -2.05 7.54 -7.84
N ASN A 26 -1.32 8.64 -7.59
CA ASN A 26 -1.36 9.81 -8.47
C ASN A 26 -0.29 9.79 -9.55
N LYS A 27 0.62 8.82 -9.54
CA LYS A 27 1.76 8.76 -10.48
C LYS A 27 1.32 8.70 -11.96
N ARG A 28 0.14 8.14 -12.25
CA ARG A 28 -0.44 8.08 -13.60
C ARG A 28 -1.40 9.24 -13.91
N GLY A 29 -1.63 10.12 -12.94
CA GLY A 29 -2.57 11.23 -13.04
C GLY A 29 -4.03 10.85 -12.79
N ASP A 30 -4.31 9.59 -12.38
CA ASP A 30 -5.67 9.06 -12.18
C ASP A 30 -6.53 9.92 -11.24
N ILE A 31 -5.90 10.61 -10.29
CA ILE A 31 -6.57 11.48 -9.32
C ILE A 31 -6.01 12.91 -9.30
N LYS A 32 -5.27 13.29 -10.35
CA LYS A 32 -4.59 14.59 -10.43
C LYS A 32 -5.57 15.76 -10.33
N ASP A 33 -6.77 15.62 -10.90
CA ASP A 33 -7.82 16.64 -10.85
C ASP A 33 -8.37 16.86 -9.43
N ILE A 34 -8.13 15.93 -8.49
CA ILE A 34 -8.60 15.99 -7.11
C ILE A 34 -7.52 16.57 -6.19
N ILE A 35 -6.28 16.09 -6.31
CA ILE A 35 -5.20 16.42 -5.37
C ILE A 35 -4.07 17.27 -5.96
N GLY A 36 -4.16 17.63 -7.25
CA GLY A 36 -3.12 18.34 -7.98
C GLY A 36 -1.88 17.50 -8.21
N ASP A 37 -0.71 18.13 -8.11
CA ASP A 37 0.61 17.49 -8.30
C ASP A 37 1.13 16.79 -7.01
N LYS A 38 0.28 16.60 -5.99
CA LYS A 38 0.67 15.92 -4.74
C LYS A 38 0.68 14.40 -4.93
N GLU A 39 1.54 13.71 -4.19
CA GLU A 39 1.54 12.24 -4.14
C GLU A 39 0.41 11.73 -3.23
N MET A 40 -0.12 10.54 -3.50
CA MET A 40 -1.01 9.85 -2.57
C MET A 40 -0.64 8.37 -2.56
N TRP A 41 -0.16 7.91 -1.41
CA TRP A 41 0.37 6.55 -1.30
C TRP A 41 -0.63 5.57 -0.69
N MET A 42 -0.58 4.34 -1.18
CA MET A 42 -1.26 3.18 -0.60
C MET A 42 -0.22 2.11 -0.27
N SER A 43 -0.24 1.59 0.95
CA SER A 43 0.60 0.45 1.38
C SER A 43 -0.22 -0.83 1.49
N TYR A 44 0.39 -1.96 1.13
CA TYR A 44 -0.24 -3.28 1.14
C TYR A 44 0.40 -4.18 2.20
N PHE A 45 -0.45 -4.80 3.01
CA PHE A 45 -0.05 -5.65 4.11
C PHE A 45 -0.76 -7.00 4.05
N ARG A 46 -0.02 -8.11 4.14
CA ARG A 46 -0.60 -9.46 4.12
C ARG A 46 -0.88 -9.95 5.54
N CYS A 47 -2.12 -10.38 5.78
CA CYS A 47 -2.50 -11.07 7.01
C CYS A 47 -1.78 -12.43 7.08
N PRO A 48 -1.04 -12.75 8.16
CA PRO A 48 -0.35 -14.03 8.27
C PRO A 48 -1.30 -15.20 8.51
N GLU A 49 -2.51 -14.94 9.01
CA GLU A 49 -3.50 -15.98 9.35
C GLU A 49 -4.30 -16.44 8.13
N CYS A 50 -4.94 -15.49 7.41
CA CYS A 50 -5.85 -15.81 6.32
C CYS A 50 -5.35 -15.38 4.94
N GLY A 51 -4.19 -14.72 4.87
CA GLY A 51 -3.60 -14.26 3.61
C GLY A 51 -4.29 -13.05 2.97
N SER A 52 -5.32 -12.46 3.59
CA SER A 52 -5.98 -11.25 3.08
C SER A 52 -4.99 -10.09 2.95
N ILE A 53 -5.29 -9.17 2.04
CA ILE A 53 -4.49 -7.96 1.82
C ILE A 53 -5.23 -6.79 2.46
N GLU A 54 -4.64 -6.22 3.50
CA GLU A 54 -5.08 -4.95 4.06
C GLU A 54 -4.38 -3.80 3.35
N VAL A 55 -5.11 -2.69 3.24
CA VAL A 55 -4.67 -1.51 2.51
C VAL A 55 -4.67 -0.33 3.47
N GLU A 56 -3.54 0.35 3.55
CA GLU A 56 -3.40 1.59 4.33
C GLU A 56 -3.27 2.77 3.37
N PHE A 57 -4.12 3.78 3.56
CA PHE A 57 -4.06 5.04 2.83
C PHE A 57 -3.25 6.05 3.63
N HIS A 58 -2.25 6.65 2.99
CA HIS A 58 -1.44 7.70 3.60
C HIS A 58 -2.04 9.08 3.32
N PRO A 59 -1.79 10.08 4.20
CA PRO A 59 -2.18 11.44 3.92
C PRO A 59 -1.63 11.96 2.59
N VAL A 60 -2.38 12.83 1.93
CA VAL A 60 -1.98 13.43 0.65
C VAL A 60 -0.71 14.26 0.84
N GLY A 61 0.31 13.98 0.03
CA GLY A 61 1.64 14.61 0.09
C GLY A 61 2.59 13.96 1.09
N GLU A 62 2.18 12.91 1.79
CA GLU A 62 3.03 12.16 2.72
C GLU A 62 3.41 10.80 2.14
N LYS A 63 4.70 10.46 2.26
CA LYS A 63 5.22 9.13 1.91
C LYS A 63 4.94 8.14 3.04
N PRO A 64 4.83 6.85 2.74
CA PRO A 64 4.70 5.83 3.78
C PRO A 64 5.88 5.87 4.74
N ASP A 65 5.59 5.84 6.05
CA ASP A 65 6.60 5.72 7.11
C ASP A 65 7.13 4.28 7.18
N ILE A 66 7.87 3.88 6.14
CA ILE A 66 8.51 2.58 6.01
C ILE A 66 10.00 2.84 5.79
N PRO A 67 10.90 2.22 6.57
CA PRO A 67 12.34 2.38 6.38
C PRO A 67 12.78 2.12 4.94
N ASP A 68 13.65 2.98 4.41
CA ASP A 68 14.11 2.92 3.01
C ASP A 68 14.65 1.53 2.61
N GLU A 69 15.31 0.82 3.52
CA GLU A 69 15.83 -0.54 3.33
C GLU A 69 14.74 -1.61 3.11
N HIS A 70 13.49 -1.30 3.42
CA HIS A 70 12.35 -2.18 3.26
C HIS A 70 11.34 -1.64 2.25
N PHE A 71 11.43 -0.36 1.90
CA PHE A 71 10.51 0.26 0.97
C PHE A 71 10.61 -0.39 -0.41
N LYS A 72 9.44 -0.72 -0.96
CA LYS A 72 9.30 -1.33 -2.28
C LYS A 72 8.10 -0.70 -2.98
N GLU A 73 8.37 0.04 -4.04
CA GLU A 73 7.30 0.54 -4.89
C GLU A 73 6.75 -0.60 -5.78
N VAL A 74 5.43 -0.79 -5.80
CA VAL A 74 4.76 -1.76 -6.66
C VAL A 74 4.04 -1.05 -7.79
N ALA A 75 4.48 -1.29 -9.03
CA ALA A 75 3.79 -0.82 -10.22
C ALA A 75 2.69 -1.82 -10.62
N VAL A 76 1.51 -1.32 -11.02
CA VAL A 76 0.55 -2.15 -11.75
C VAL A 76 1.08 -2.28 -13.17
N GLU A 77 1.77 -3.37 -13.50
CA GLU A 77 2.03 -3.66 -14.92
C GLU A 77 0.67 -3.74 -15.62
N GLU A 78 0.47 -2.94 -16.67
CA GLU A 78 -0.68 -3.11 -17.54
C GLU A 78 -0.60 -4.53 -18.08
N ARG A 79 -1.57 -5.38 -17.71
CA ARG A 79 -1.69 -6.67 -18.36
C ARG A 79 -1.97 -6.38 -19.82
N ASP A 80 -0.98 -6.60 -20.68
CA ASP A 80 -1.21 -6.81 -22.11
C ASP A 80 -2.31 -7.87 -22.21
N SER A 81 -3.52 -7.41 -22.51
CA SER A 81 -4.64 -8.27 -22.82
C SER A 81 -4.35 -8.83 -24.22
N LYS A 82 -3.71 -10.00 -24.27
CA LYS A 82 -3.65 -10.85 -25.46
C LYS A 82 -4.74 -11.91 -25.40
#